data_AF-A0A970IM46-F1
#
_entry.id   AF-A0A970IM46-F1
#
_cell.length_a   1.000
_cell.length_b   1.000
_cell.length_c   1.000
_cell.angle_alpha   90.00
_cell.angle_beta   90.00
_cell.angle_gamma   90.00
#
_symmetry.space_group_name_H-M   'P 1'
#
loop_
_entity.id
_entity.type
_entity.pdbx_description
1 polymer ?
#
loop_
_entity_poly.entity_id
_entity_poly.type
_entity_poly.pdbx_seq_one_letter_code
_entity_poly.pdbx_strand_id
1 'polypeptide(L)'
;MKNHKLKILIILLAVLIAAIGCVNNGKTKDENINIIPLTDIEIESFNESFKPILVDEQGIGYVNPISNFFTSYYDKPEDINLAEFLSYFTPDRDVQDGDEFDALKNEKNWPFGTDRDFKSMPVPIHAFHVETINKELQQYMDITLDDISGIGTESLIFLEEYNAYYNFTSDFAAGVFQCTRGETEGNIVRLFSESVTLTLRKHDDDYLILSHQLSAKD
;
A
#
# COMPACT_ATOMS: atom_id res chain seq x y z
N MET A 1 2.55 4.63 18.38
CA MET A 1 1.86 5.24 17.23
C MET A 1 0.37 5.35 17.52
N LYS A 2 -0.23 6.54 17.35
CA LYS A 2 -1.70 6.70 17.38
C LYS A 2 -2.27 5.80 16.29
N ASN A 3 -3.25 4.96 16.62
CA ASN A 3 -4.05 4.24 15.65
C ASN A 3 -4.80 5.27 14.79
N HIS A 4 -4.19 5.73 13.70
CA HIS A 4 -4.91 6.30 12.58
C HIS A 4 -5.66 5.15 11.91
N LYS A 5 -6.73 4.66 12.56
CA LYS A 5 -7.78 3.99 11.81
C LYS A 5 -8.15 4.97 10.72
N LEU A 6 -7.90 4.59 9.47
CA LEU A 6 -8.42 5.27 8.31
C LEU A 6 -9.94 5.31 8.51
N LYS A 7 -10.45 6.40 9.09
CA LYS A 7 -11.86 6.67 9.06
C LYS A 7 -12.09 7.21 7.66
N ILE A 8 -12.20 6.32 6.68
CA ILE A 8 -12.87 6.68 5.45
C ILE A 8 -14.28 7.02 5.91
N LEU A 9 -14.55 8.30 6.12
CA LEU A 9 -15.91 8.78 6.33
C LEU A 9 -16.57 8.75 4.96
N ILE A 10 -16.84 7.54 4.46
CA ILE A 10 -17.69 7.36 3.30
C ILE A 10 -19.05 7.84 3.76
N ILE A 11 -19.47 8.99 3.23
CA ILE A 11 -20.88 9.36 3.22
C ILE A 11 -21.53 8.32 2.30
N LEU A 12 -21.89 7.17 2.86
CA LEU A 12 -22.73 6.16 2.23
C LEU A 12 -24.09 6.83 2.04
N LEU A 13 -24.28 7.49 0.88
CA LEU A 13 -25.61 7.83 0.42
C LEU A 13 -26.28 6.48 0.10
N ALA A 14 -27.03 5.97 1.08
CA ALA A 14 -27.81 4.76 0.94
C ALA A 14 -28.73 4.91 -0.27
N VAL A 15 -28.41 4.26 -1.38
CA VAL A 15 -29.34 4.07 -2.49
C VAL A 15 -30.43 3.13 -1.98
N LEU A 16 -31.54 3.73 -1.53
CA LEU A 16 -32.78 3.04 -1.20
C LEU A 16 -33.24 2.21 -2.41
N ILE A 17 -33.02 0.90 -2.36
CA ILE A 17 -33.69 -0.03 -3.26
C ILE A 17 -35.15 -0.09 -2.82
N ALA A 18 -36.01 0.62 -3.54
CA ALA A 18 -37.46 0.46 -3.41
C ALA A 18 -37.85 -0.95 -3.88
N ALA A 19 -37.97 -1.88 -2.94
CA ALA A 19 -38.56 -3.19 -3.18
C ALA A 19 -40.07 -3.01 -3.43
N ILE A 20 -40.48 -3.04 -4.70
CA ILE A 20 -41.86 -3.31 -5.10
C ILE A 20 -41.86 -4.55 -5.98
N GLY A 21 -42.53 -5.61 -5.52
CA GLY A 21 -43.06 -6.65 -6.40
C GLY A 21 -42.77 -8.09 -6.01
N CYS A 22 -43.83 -8.80 -5.68
CA CYS A 22 -43.90 -10.18 -5.18
C CYS A 22 -43.43 -11.29 -6.17
N VAL A 23 -42.92 -12.38 -5.58
CA VAL A 23 -43.01 -13.82 -5.95
C VAL A 23 -42.93 -14.21 -7.44
N ASN A 24 -41.89 -14.97 -7.82
CA ASN A 24 -42.05 -16.19 -8.62
C ASN A 24 -40.82 -17.13 -8.61
N ASN A 25 -41.15 -18.41 -8.80
CA ASN A 25 -40.37 -19.65 -8.66
C ASN A 25 -38.99 -19.72 -9.33
N GLY A 26 -38.05 -20.34 -8.60
CA GLY A 26 -37.12 -21.37 -9.07
C GLY A 26 -36.54 -21.26 -10.47
N LYS A 27 -35.46 -20.49 -10.61
CA LYS A 27 -34.31 -20.75 -11.49
C LYS A 27 -33.07 -20.19 -10.77
N THR A 28 -31.97 -20.93 -10.77
CA THR A 28 -30.64 -20.42 -10.43
C THR A 28 -30.45 -19.10 -11.15
N LYS A 29 -30.38 -17.99 -10.40
CA LYS A 29 -30.08 -16.68 -10.94
C LYS A 29 -28.63 -16.73 -11.39
N ASP A 30 -28.39 -16.70 -12.69
CA ASP A 30 -27.26 -15.93 -13.20
C ASP A 30 -27.41 -14.54 -12.56
N GLU A 31 -26.58 -14.26 -11.56
CA GLU A 31 -26.43 -12.92 -11.06
C GLU A 31 -25.91 -12.11 -12.24
N ASN A 32 -26.79 -11.34 -12.90
CA ASN A 32 -26.38 -10.26 -13.78
C ASN A 32 -25.53 -9.32 -12.92
N ILE A 33 -24.21 -9.56 -12.86
CA ILE A 33 -23.30 -8.71 -12.13
C ILE A 33 -23.28 -7.39 -12.90
N ASN A 34 -24.03 -6.43 -12.37
CA ASN A 34 -24.21 -5.15 -13.02
C ASN A 34 -22.97 -4.29 -12.73
N ILE A 35 -22.25 -3.91 -13.79
CA ILE A 35 -21.15 -2.95 -13.69
C ILE A 35 -21.76 -1.56 -13.54
N ILE A 36 -21.45 -0.88 -12.44
CA ILE A 36 -21.98 0.45 -12.12
C ILE A 36 -20.82 1.45 -12.15
N PRO A 37 -20.80 2.42 -13.07
CA PRO A 37 -19.79 3.47 -13.08
C PRO A 37 -19.82 4.29 -11.80
N LEU A 38 -18.65 4.70 -11.29
CA LEU A 38 -18.54 5.64 -10.18
C LEU A 38 -18.95 7.05 -10.64
N THR A 39 -19.56 7.78 -9.70
CA THR A 39 -19.84 9.21 -9.83
C THR A 39 -18.57 10.04 -9.62
N ASP A 40 -18.59 11.29 -10.09
CA ASP A 40 -17.47 12.23 -9.89
C ASP A 40 -17.18 12.45 -8.39
N ILE A 41 -18.21 12.44 -7.53
CA ILE A 41 -18.08 12.58 -6.07
C ILE A 41 -17.34 11.38 -5.47
N GLU A 42 -17.65 10.16 -5.92
CA GLU A 42 -16.95 8.95 -5.46
C GLU A 42 -15.48 8.96 -5.92
N ILE A 43 -15.22 9.38 -7.16
CA ILE A 43 -13.86 9.54 -7.70
C ILE A 43 -13.07 10.57 -6.89
N GLU A 44 -13.67 11.72 -6.58
CA GLU A 44 -13.04 12.75 -5.74
C GLU A 44 -12.73 12.22 -4.34
N SER A 45 -13.65 11.47 -3.73
CA SER A 45 -13.45 10.82 -2.42
C SER A 45 -12.25 9.86 -2.42
N PHE A 46 -12.08 9.05 -3.48
CA PHE A 46 -10.89 8.20 -3.63
C PHE A 46 -9.62 9.04 -3.77
N ASN A 47 -9.62 10.04 -4.64
CA ASN A 47 -8.46 10.90 -4.86
C ASN A 47 -8.03 11.66 -3.59
N GLU A 48 -8.98 12.13 -2.79
CA GLU A 48 -8.71 12.74 -1.49
C GLU A 48 -8.04 11.74 -0.53
N SER A 49 -8.51 10.50 -0.50
CA SER A 49 -7.94 9.43 0.33
C SER A 49 -6.54 9.00 -0.12
N PHE A 50 -6.22 9.18 -1.40
CA PHE A 50 -4.94 8.81 -2.03
C PHE A 50 -3.93 9.95 -2.10
N LYS A 51 -4.21 11.12 -1.49
CA LYS A 51 -3.23 12.20 -1.42
C LYS A 51 -1.92 11.67 -0.83
N PRO A 52 -0.77 11.90 -1.48
CA PRO A 52 0.48 11.25 -1.09
C PRO A 52 1.04 11.77 0.24
N ILE A 53 0.65 12.99 0.63
CA ILE A 53 1.06 13.64 1.88
C ILE A 53 -0.16 13.94 2.72
N LEU A 54 -0.14 13.46 3.96
CA LEU A 54 -1.05 13.85 5.02
C LEU A 54 -0.38 14.90 5.90
N VAL A 55 -1.19 15.65 6.65
CA VAL A 55 -0.72 16.69 7.57
C VAL A 55 -1.26 16.38 8.95
N ASP A 56 -0.40 16.39 9.97
CA ASP A 56 -0.80 16.15 11.35
C ASP A 56 -1.41 17.39 12.02
N GLU A 57 -1.81 17.25 13.29
CA GLU A 57 -2.40 18.34 14.09
C GLU A 57 -1.44 19.54 14.28
N GLN A 58 -0.14 19.33 14.09
CA GLN A 58 0.92 20.33 14.22
C GLN A 58 1.29 20.97 12.88
N GLY A 59 0.68 20.54 11.78
CA GLY A 59 0.98 21.04 10.43
C GLY A 59 2.19 20.36 9.78
N ILE A 60 2.69 19.26 10.35
CA ILE A 60 3.83 18.51 9.80
C ILE A 60 3.31 17.50 8.78
N GLY A 61 3.89 17.56 7.58
CA GLY A 61 3.58 16.64 6.50
C GLY A 61 4.26 15.27 6.69
N TYR A 62 3.55 14.19 6.39
CA TYR A 62 4.08 12.83 6.36
C TYR A 62 3.48 12.02 5.21
N VAL A 63 4.16 10.96 4.79
CA VAL A 63 3.69 10.10 3.70
C VAL A 63 2.39 9.42 4.12
N ASN A 64 1.38 9.48 3.25
CA ASN A 64 0.19 8.66 3.39
C ASN A 64 0.57 7.19 3.17
N PRO A 65 0.40 6.28 4.15
CA PRO A 65 0.82 4.88 4.03
C PRO A 65 0.31 4.18 2.76
N ILE A 66 -0.88 4.57 2.28
CA ILE A 66 -1.44 3.99 1.04
C ILE A 66 -0.55 4.23 -0.19
N SER A 67 0.25 5.30 -0.19
CA SER A 67 1.17 5.65 -1.28
C SER A 67 2.26 4.60 -1.47
N ASN A 68 2.62 3.87 -0.42
CA ASN A 68 3.63 2.81 -0.48
C ASN A 68 3.17 1.64 -1.37
N PHE A 69 1.86 1.44 -1.50
CA PHE A 69 1.28 0.41 -2.38
C PHE A 69 1.24 0.82 -3.85
N PHE A 70 1.60 2.07 -4.17
CA PHE A 70 1.62 2.61 -5.54
C PHE A 70 3.04 2.78 -6.10
N THR A 71 4.08 2.34 -5.37
CA THR A 71 5.49 2.45 -5.81
C THR A 71 5.89 1.34 -6.79
N SER A 72 5.11 0.26 -6.88
CA SER A 72 5.33 -0.85 -7.81
C SER A 72 4.02 -1.33 -8.42
N TYR A 73 4.11 -2.20 -9.43
CA TYR A 73 2.96 -2.82 -10.09
C TYR A 73 2.93 -4.32 -9.83
N TYR A 74 1.73 -4.86 -9.56
CA TYR A 74 1.51 -6.26 -9.17
C TYR A 74 0.11 -6.73 -9.54
N ASP A 75 -0.01 -8.02 -9.89
CA ASP A 75 -1.27 -8.65 -10.31
C ASP A 75 -2.12 -9.12 -9.12
N LYS A 76 -1.49 -9.41 -7.99
CA LYS A 76 -2.10 -9.83 -6.72
C LYS A 76 -1.23 -9.38 -5.54
N PRO A 77 -1.77 -9.30 -4.31
CA PRO A 77 -1.04 -8.75 -3.16
C PRO A 77 0.30 -9.44 -2.88
N GLU A 78 0.38 -10.76 -3.08
CA GLU A 78 1.60 -11.53 -2.84
C GLU A 78 2.77 -11.13 -3.76
N ASP A 79 2.48 -10.50 -4.90
CA ASP A 79 3.49 -10.10 -5.89
C ASP A 79 4.00 -8.67 -5.69
N ILE A 80 3.67 -8.02 -4.56
CA ILE A 80 4.21 -6.70 -4.23
C ILE A 80 5.75 -6.73 -4.17
N ASN A 81 6.41 -5.73 -4.76
CA ASN A 81 7.85 -5.57 -4.64
C ASN A 81 8.19 -4.97 -3.27
N LEU A 82 8.81 -5.75 -2.38
CA LEU A 82 9.06 -5.33 -1.00
C LEU A 82 10.04 -4.15 -0.92
N ALA A 83 11.05 -4.09 -1.78
CA ALA A 83 12.01 -2.98 -1.78
C ALA A 83 11.34 -1.66 -2.15
N GLU A 84 10.54 -1.67 -3.24
CA GLU A 84 9.79 -0.49 -3.67
C GLU A 84 8.74 -0.07 -2.64
N PHE A 85 8.08 -1.04 -2.00
CA PHE A 85 7.13 -0.78 -0.91
C PHE A 85 7.80 -0.07 0.27
N LEU A 86 9.02 -0.47 0.64
CA LEU A 86 9.76 0.11 1.76
C LEU A 86 10.48 1.43 1.44
N SER A 87 10.65 1.79 0.16
CA SER A 87 11.41 2.99 -0.25
C SER A 87 10.99 4.28 0.47
N TYR A 88 9.68 4.52 0.62
CA TYR A 88 9.13 5.71 1.29
C TYR A 88 8.24 5.35 2.49
N PHE A 89 8.32 4.10 2.92
CA PHE A 89 7.67 3.62 4.12
C PHE A 89 8.22 4.36 5.33
N THR A 90 7.35 4.69 6.30
CA THR A 90 7.82 5.39 7.51
C THR A 90 8.66 4.44 8.35
N PRO A 91 9.96 4.70 8.56
CA PRO A 91 10.80 3.80 9.33
C PRO A 91 10.38 3.77 10.79
N ASP A 92 10.59 2.62 11.45
CA ASP A 92 10.43 2.53 12.90
C ASP A 92 11.46 3.40 13.61
N ARG A 93 12.68 3.47 13.03
CA ARG A 93 13.80 4.28 13.49
C ARG A 93 14.92 4.33 12.46
N ASP A 94 15.84 5.27 12.67
CA ASP A 94 17.15 5.26 12.03
C ASP A 94 18.16 4.49 12.88
N VAL A 95 18.96 3.64 12.23
CA VAL A 95 20.05 2.89 12.88
C VAL A 95 21.11 3.87 13.39
N GLN A 96 21.65 3.56 14.57
CA GLN A 96 22.70 4.34 15.23
C GLN A 96 24.04 3.60 15.17
N ASP A 97 25.12 4.30 15.50
CA ASP A 97 26.44 3.69 15.65
C ASP A 97 26.41 2.57 16.72
N GLY A 98 27.04 1.42 16.43
CA GLY A 98 27.06 0.25 17.30
C GLY A 98 26.89 -1.09 16.57
N ASP A 99 26.56 -2.13 17.34
CA ASP A 99 26.56 -3.53 16.89
C ASP A 99 25.64 -3.77 15.67
N GLU A 100 24.50 -3.08 15.59
CA GLU A 100 23.58 -3.20 14.47
C GLU A 100 24.18 -2.66 13.17
N PHE A 101 24.82 -1.50 13.23
CA PHE A 101 25.54 -0.93 12.09
C PHE A 101 26.71 -1.84 11.67
N ASP A 102 27.42 -2.41 12.63
CA ASP A 102 28.49 -3.36 12.36
C ASP A 102 27.97 -4.65 11.70
N ALA A 103 26.81 -5.16 12.11
CA ALA A 103 26.15 -6.29 11.49
C ALA A 103 25.79 -5.99 10.02
N LEU A 104 25.19 -4.83 9.74
CA LEU A 104 24.84 -4.41 8.38
C LEU A 104 26.04 -4.38 7.43
N LYS A 105 27.22 -3.96 7.89
CA LYS A 105 28.44 -3.93 7.06
C LYS A 105 28.92 -5.31 6.61
N ASN A 106 28.51 -6.37 7.32
CA ASN A 106 28.88 -7.75 6.98
C ASN A 106 27.91 -8.39 5.97
N GLU A 107 26.79 -7.73 5.68
CA GLU A 107 25.78 -8.25 4.78
C GLU A 107 26.14 -8.05 3.31
N LYS A 108 25.80 -9.04 2.48
CA LYS A 108 26.14 -9.06 1.05
C LYS A 108 25.63 -7.82 0.30
N ASN A 109 24.48 -7.30 0.70
CA ASN A 109 23.81 -6.19 0.03
C ASN A 109 24.23 -4.82 0.57
N TRP A 110 25.26 -4.75 1.43
CA TRP A 110 25.84 -3.50 1.91
C TRP A 110 26.58 -2.75 0.79
N PRO A 111 26.15 -1.53 0.40
CA PRO A 111 26.68 -0.87 -0.79
C PRO A 111 27.84 0.10 -0.53
N PHE A 112 28.22 0.35 0.74
CA PHE A 112 29.13 1.46 1.11
C PHE A 112 30.58 1.02 1.42
N GLY A 113 30.90 -0.25 1.17
CA GLY A 113 32.19 -0.87 1.48
C GLY A 113 32.37 -1.23 2.96
N THR A 114 33.22 -2.22 3.24
CA THR A 114 33.37 -2.83 4.58
C THR A 114 33.96 -1.88 5.63
N ASP A 115 34.79 -0.93 5.22
CA ASP A 115 35.51 -0.02 6.13
C ASP A 115 34.73 1.29 6.40
N ARG A 116 33.40 1.28 6.16
CA ARG A 116 32.55 2.47 6.31
C ARG A 116 32.40 2.85 7.77
N ASP A 117 32.72 4.10 8.08
CA ASP A 117 32.50 4.72 9.40
C ASP A 117 31.09 5.33 9.47
N PHE A 118 30.40 5.14 10.60
CA PHE A 118 29.02 5.59 10.80
C PHE A 118 28.87 7.10 10.57
N LYS A 119 29.78 7.91 11.12
CA LYS A 119 29.73 9.39 10.98
C LYS A 119 29.95 9.87 9.55
N SER A 120 30.47 9.00 8.68
CA SER A 120 30.72 9.28 7.27
C SER A 120 29.66 8.69 6.34
N MET A 121 28.55 8.17 6.89
CA MET A 121 27.43 7.66 6.09
C MET A 121 26.84 8.78 5.23
N PRO A 122 26.71 8.57 3.90
CA PRO A 122 26.18 9.58 3.00
C PRO A 122 24.65 9.73 3.10
N VAL A 123 23.98 8.75 3.70
CA VAL A 123 22.53 8.60 3.79
C VAL A 123 22.14 7.98 5.13
N PRO A 124 20.91 8.23 5.63
CA PRO A 124 20.39 7.50 6.78
C PRO A 124 20.27 5.99 6.48
N ILE A 125 20.14 5.22 7.55
CA ILE A 125 19.88 3.78 7.48
C ILE A 125 18.57 3.55 8.20
N HIS A 126 17.56 3.15 7.45
CA HIS A 126 16.20 2.99 7.94
C HIS A 126 15.98 1.54 8.37
N ALA A 127 15.40 1.35 9.55
CA ALA A 127 15.01 0.03 10.06
C ALA A 127 13.48 -0.11 10.02
N PHE A 128 13.02 -1.24 9.50
CA PHE A 128 11.61 -1.61 9.39
C PHE A 128 11.39 -2.97 10.06
N HIS A 129 10.80 -2.99 11.24
CA HIS A 129 10.49 -4.23 11.94
C HIS A 129 9.43 -5.03 11.17
N VAL A 130 9.58 -6.35 11.14
CA VAL A 130 8.63 -7.28 10.51
C VAL A 130 7.20 -7.07 11.03
N GLU A 131 7.02 -6.79 12.32
CA GLU A 131 5.70 -6.51 12.92
C GLU A 131 5.03 -5.27 12.29
N THR A 132 5.78 -4.19 12.10
CA THR A 132 5.27 -2.94 11.52
C THR A 132 4.87 -3.14 10.06
N ILE A 133 5.69 -3.86 9.29
CA ILE A 133 5.40 -4.19 7.89
C ILE A 133 4.14 -5.06 7.80
N ASN A 134 4.07 -6.13 8.60
CA ASN A 134 2.91 -7.04 8.62
C ASN A 134 1.62 -6.32 9.01
N LYS A 135 1.68 -5.36 9.92
CA LYS A 135 0.50 -4.58 10.30
C LYS A 135 -0.09 -3.79 9.10
N GLU A 136 0.76 -3.16 8.31
CA GLU A 136 0.33 -2.38 7.13
C GLU A 136 -0.17 -3.32 6.01
N LEU A 137 0.56 -4.41 5.73
CA LEU A 137 0.12 -5.42 4.76
C LEU A 137 -1.23 -6.05 5.16
N GLN A 138 -1.40 -6.39 6.43
CA GLN A 138 -2.65 -6.96 6.94
C GLN A 138 -3.81 -5.97 6.86
N GLN A 139 -3.54 -4.69 7.11
CA GLN A 139 -4.56 -3.63 7.06
C GLN A 139 -5.05 -3.38 5.63
N TYR A 140 -4.14 -3.27 4.66
CA TYR A 140 -4.48 -2.82 3.30
C TYR A 140 -4.65 -3.97 2.29
N MET A 141 -4.13 -5.16 2.58
CA MET A 141 -4.11 -6.28 1.63
C MET A 141 -4.57 -7.61 2.22
N ASP A 142 -4.75 -7.71 3.55
CA ASP A 142 -5.13 -8.95 4.24
C ASP A 142 -4.11 -10.09 4.04
N ILE A 143 -2.82 -9.73 3.98
CA ILE A 143 -1.68 -10.65 3.89
C ILE A 143 -0.57 -10.27 4.88
N THR A 144 0.43 -11.12 4.99
CA THR A 144 1.67 -10.89 5.75
C THR A 144 2.92 -11.11 4.89
N LEU A 145 4.09 -10.83 5.45
CA LEU A 145 5.39 -11.13 4.83
C LEU A 145 5.61 -12.62 4.57
N ASP A 146 4.89 -13.53 5.24
CA ASP A 146 4.97 -14.97 4.95
C ASP A 146 4.26 -15.33 3.63
N ASP A 147 3.37 -14.46 3.14
CA ASP A 147 2.57 -14.69 1.94
C ASP A 147 3.23 -14.10 0.68
N ILE A 148 4.17 -13.17 0.80
CA ILE A 148 4.77 -12.49 -0.36
C ILE A 148 5.71 -13.41 -1.15
N SER A 149 5.70 -13.25 -2.48
CA SER A 149 6.48 -14.02 -3.45
C SER A 149 8.00 -13.75 -3.40
N GLY A 150 8.45 -12.78 -2.59
CA GLY A 150 9.86 -12.43 -2.41
C GLY A 150 10.44 -11.46 -3.43
N ILE A 151 9.61 -10.80 -4.25
CA ILE A 151 10.06 -9.84 -5.25
C ILE A 151 10.74 -8.63 -4.59
N GLY A 152 11.95 -8.29 -5.04
CA GLY A 152 12.72 -7.14 -4.57
C GLY A 152 13.45 -7.36 -3.23
N THR A 153 13.17 -8.46 -2.54
CA THR A 153 13.82 -8.80 -1.25
C THR A 153 15.34 -8.92 -1.38
N GLU A 154 15.83 -9.30 -2.56
CA GLU A 154 17.26 -9.46 -2.84
C GLU A 154 18.05 -8.16 -2.82
N SER A 155 17.38 -7.00 -2.90
CA SER A 155 18.01 -5.68 -2.78
C SER A 155 18.02 -5.12 -1.36
N LEU A 156 17.29 -5.75 -0.45
CA LEU A 156 17.22 -5.36 0.95
C LEU A 156 18.25 -6.12 1.78
N ILE A 157 18.54 -5.58 2.97
CA ILE A 157 19.20 -6.33 4.03
C ILE A 157 18.13 -6.73 5.04
N PHE A 158 18.19 -7.97 5.53
CA PHE A 158 17.40 -8.44 6.66
C PHE A 158 18.34 -8.97 7.73
N LEU A 159 18.22 -8.46 8.96
CA LEU A 159 18.97 -8.97 10.10
C LEU A 159 18.01 -9.69 11.05
N GLU A 160 18.19 -11.00 11.19
CA GLU A 160 17.35 -11.85 12.04
C GLU A 160 17.38 -11.45 13.51
N GLU A 161 18.56 -11.06 14.03
CA GLU A 161 18.74 -10.61 15.41
C GLU A 161 17.85 -9.41 15.78
N TYR A 162 17.62 -8.51 14.81
CA TYR A 162 16.79 -7.32 14.97
C TYR A 162 15.38 -7.51 14.41
N ASN A 163 15.12 -8.63 13.74
CA ASN A 163 13.88 -8.95 13.04
C ASN A 163 13.37 -7.78 12.18
N ALA A 164 14.29 -7.21 11.38
CA ALA A 164 14.07 -5.98 10.63
C ALA A 164 14.67 -6.02 9.23
N TYR A 165 13.98 -5.39 8.29
CA TYR A 165 14.50 -5.02 6.97
C TYR A 165 15.13 -3.64 7.02
N TYR A 166 16.08 -3.40 6.11
CA TYR A 166 16.80 -2.14 6.01
C TYR A 166 16.89 -1.62 4.57
N ASN A 167 16.77 -0.31 4.43
CA ASN A 167 17.11 0.41 3.21
C ASN A 167 17.88 1.70 3.53
N PHE A 168 18.26 2.41 2.46
CA PHE A 168 19.12 3.59 2.51
C PHE A 168 18.52 4.76 1.72
N THR A 169 17.21 4.76 1.53
CA THR A 169 16.53 5.76 0.70
C THR A 169 16.68 7.14 1.33
N SER A 170 17.20 8.10 0.56
CA SER A 170 17.45 9.47 1.05
C SER A 170 16.77 10.55 0.21
N ASP A 171 16.08 10.16 -0.86
CA ASP A 171 15.27 11.05 -1.68
C ASP A 171 13.79 10.95 -1.27
N PHE A 172 12.92 11.59 -2.04
CA PHE A 172 11.49 11.57 -1.79
C PHE A 172 10.71 11.47 -3.11
N ALA A 173 9.97 10.36 -3.29
CA ALA A 173 9.09 10.15 -4.43
C ALA A 173 7.90 9.23 -4.06
N ALA A 174 7.03 9.68 -3.16
CA ALA A 174 5.84 8.93 -2.77
C ALA A 174 5.03 8.46 -4.00
N GLY A 175 4.55 7.21 -3.95
CA GLY A 175 3.70 6.65 -4.99
C GLY A 175 2.41 7.44 -5.14
N VAL A 176 1.94 7.62 -6.38
CA VAL A 176 0.74 8.41 -6.68
C VAL A 176 -0.18 7.61 -7.58
N PHE A 177 -1.47 7.59 -7.22
CA PHE A 177 -2.53 7.11 -8.08
C PHE A 177 -3.62 8.19 -8.17
N GLN A 178 -3.84 8.71 -9.37
CA GLN A 178 -4.90 9.67 -9.66
C GLN A 178 -6.01 8.96 -10.45
N CYS A 179 -7.16 8.77 -9.81
CA CYS A 179 -8.36 8.21 -10.42
C CYS A 179 -9.02 9.23 -11.35
N THR A 180 -9.29 8.83 -12.59
CA THR A 180 -10.04 9.61 -13.59
C THR A 180 -11.38 8.98 -13.93
N ARG A 181 -11.53 7.67 -13.71
CA ARG A 181 -12.77 6.91 -13.88
C ARG A 181 -12.75 5.73 -12.92
N GLY A 182 -13.92 5.24 -12.53
CA GLY A 182 -14.01 3.94 -11.88
C GLY A 182 -15.35 3.27 -12.10
N GLU A 183 -15.43 2.03 -11.66
CA GLU A 183 -16.65 1.22 -11.69
C GLU A 183 -16.68 0.25 -10.52
N THR A 184 -17.87 -0.21 -10.19
CA THR A 184 -18.10 -1.26 -9.21
C THR A 184 -18.74 -2.46 -9.87
N GLU A 185 -18.32 -3.64 -9.44
CA GLU A 185 -18.83 -4.93 -9.86
C GLU A 185 -19.00 -5.79 -8.60
N GLY A 186 -20.20 -5.77 -8.02
CA GLY A 186 -20.44 -6.40 -6.71
C GLY A 186 -19.60 -5.75 -5.59
N ASN A 187 -18.70 -6.53 -4.99
CA ASN A 187 -17.76 -6.05 -3.97
C ASN A 187 -16.42 -5.56 -4.56
N ILE A 188 -16.21 -5.69 -5.86
CA ILE A 188 -15.01 -5.20 -6.54
C ILE A 188 -15.21 -3.74 -6.95
N VAL A 189 -14.17 -2.93 -6.77
CA VAL A 189 -14.07 -1.58 -7.32
C VAL A 189 -12.82 -1.52 -8.19
N ARG A 190 -12.97 -1.07 -9.44
CA ARG A 190 -11.85 -0.81 -10.34
C ARG A 190 -11.74 0.69 -10.55
N LEU A 191 -10.57 1.22 -10.24
CA LEU A 191 -10.22 2.61 -10.44
C LEU A 191 -9.21 2.69 -11.58
N PHE A 192 -9.40 3.64 -12.48
CA PHE A 192 -8.59 3.80 -13.68
C PHE A 192 -7.92 5.15 -13.65
N SER A 193 -6.62 5.17 -13.93
CA SER A 193 -5.86 6.35 -14.34
C SER A 193 -5.58 6.29 -15.84
N GLU A 194 -4.76 7.19 -16.37
CA GLU A 194 -4.34 7.17 -17.78
C GLU A 194 -3.63 5.85 -18.17
N SER A 195 -2.84 5.28 -17.26
CA SER A 195 -1.95 4.15 -17.56
C SER A 195 -1.98 3.04 -16.51
N VAL A 196 -2.85 3.14 -15.51
CA VAL A 196 -2.89 2.19 -14.38
C VAL A 196 -4.33 1.84 -14.03
N THR A 197 -4.54 0.57 -13.67
CA THR A 197 -5.77 0.07 -13.05
C THR A 197 -5.47 -0.37 -11.62
N LEU A 198 -6.19 0.20 -10.66
CA LEU A 198 -6.17 -0.21 -9.25
C LEU A 198 -7.46 -1.01 -8.97
N THR A 199 -7.31 -2.26 -8.55
CA THR A 199 -8.44 -3.12 -8.18
C THR A 199 -8.52 -3.21 -6.66
N LEU A 200 -9.69 -2.91 -6.12
CA LEU A 200 -10.00 -2.96 -4.70
C LEU A 200 -11.15 -3.94 -4.44
N ARG A 201 -11.21 -4.49 -3.24
CA ARG A 201 -12.34 -5.26 -2.72
C ARG A 201 -12.90 -4.59 -1.49
N LYS A 202 -14.20 -4.29 -1.49
CA LYS A 202 -14.93 -3.84 -0.30
C LYS A 202 -14.80 -4.89 0.81
N HIS A 203 -14.36 -4.47 1.98
CA HIS A 203 -14.21 -5.28 3.17
C HIS A 203 -14.65 -4.46 4.39
N ASP A 204 -15.78 -4.83 5.00
CA ASP A 204 -16.45 -4.04 6.03
C ASP A 204 -16.74 -2.59 5.55
N ASP A 205 -16.25 -1.59 6.28
CA ASP A 205 -16.37 -0.16 5.96
C ASP A 205 -15.14 0.38 5.18
N ASP A 206 -14.25 -0.50 4.71
CA ASP A 206 -12.98 -0.15 4.06
C ASP A 206 -12.75 -0.98 2.77
N TYR A 207 -11.55 -0.89 2.22
CA TYR A 207 -11.11 -1.57 1.01
C TYR A 207 -9.80 -2.31 1.20
N LEU A 208 -9.71 -3.50 0.61
CA LEU A 208 -8.46 -4.22 0.42
C LEU A 208 -7.95 -4.00 -1.00
N ILE A 209 -6.66 -3.71 -1.14
CA ILE A 209 -5.97 -3.58 -2.41
C ILE A 209 -5.72 -4.99 -2.95
N LEU A 210 -6.21 -5.26 -4.16
CA LEU A 210 -6.04 -6.54 -4.83
C LEU A 210 -4.98 -6.49 -5.93
N SER A 211 -4.89 -5.39 -6.68
CA SER A 211 -3.89 -5.24 -7.74
C SER A 211 -3.62 -3.78 -8.06
N HIS A 212 -2.40 -3.48 -8.51
CA HIS A 212 -2.00 -2.19 -9.06
C HIS A 212 -1.26 -2.45 -10.37
N GLN A 213 -1.95 -2.36 -11.49
CA GLN A 213 -1.48 -2.89 -12.77
C GLN A 213 -1.33 -1.79 -13.81
N LEU A 214 -0.26 -1.84 -14.61
CA LEU A 214 -0.19 -1.03 -15.81
C LEU A 214 -1.33 -1.42 -16.75
N SER A 215 -2.14 -0.44 -17.16
CA SER A 215 -3.12 -0.62 -18.21
C SER A 215 -2.40 -0.98 -19.51
N ALA A 216 -2.93 -1.96 -20.24
CA ALA A 216 -2.42 -2.28 -21.56
C ALA A 216 -2.46 -1.01 -22.42
N LYS A 217 -1.36 -0.68 -23.10
CA LYS A 217 -1.38 0.35 -24.13
C LYS A 217 -2.19 -0.19 -25.30
N ASP A 218 -3.30 0.48 -25.62
CA ASP A 218 -4.05 0.27 -26.86
C ASP A 218 -3.18 0.58 -28.10
#